data_AF-A0A3C1U3Z2-F1
#
_entry.id   AF-A0A3C1U3Z2-F1
#
_cell.length_a   1.000
_cell.length_b   1.000
_cell.length_c   1.000
_cell.angle_alpha   90.00
_cell.angle_beta   90.00
_cell.angle_gamma   90.00
#
_symmetry.space_group_name_H-M   'P 1'
#
loop_
_entity.id
_entity.type
_entity.pdbx_description
1 polymer ?
#
loop_
_entity_poly.entity_id
_entity_poly.type
_entity_poly.pdbx_seq_one_letter_code
_entity_poly.pdbx_strand_id
1 'polypeptide(L)' 'MSLTPRQLGEQLRQRKQQRQPIAVLTAWDALSASWAEAAGVDLVLVGDSLAMVALG' A
#
# COMPACT_ATOMS: atom_id res chain seq x y z
N MET A 1 5.81 -2.74 12.95
CA MET A 1 5.62 -4.21 12.93
C MET A 1 5.27 -4.62 11.52
N SER A 2 6.12 -5.39 10.84
CA SER A 2 5.87 -5.82 9.46
C SER A 2 4.90 -7.01 9.43
N LEU A 3 3.79 -6.89 8.68
CA LEU A 3 2.84 -7.97 8.45
C LEU A 3 3.41 -9.00 7.48
N THR A 4 3.15 -10.28 7.72
CA THR A 4 3.44 -11.32 6.70
C THR A 4 2.43 -11.26 5.55
N PRO A 5 2.76 -11.75 4.34
CA PRO A 5 1.85 -11.71 3.20
C PRO A 5 0.48 -12.37 3.47
N ARG A 6 0.45 -13.42 4.28
CA ARG A 6 -0.81 -14.11 4.66
C ARG A 6 -1.69 -13.22 5.55
N GLN A 7 -1.09 -12.60 6.56
CA GLN A 7 -1.81 -11.72 7.49
C GLN A 7 -2.36 -10.47 6.79
N LEU A 8 -1.62 -9.94 5.82
CA LEU A 8 -2.07 -8.82 4.99
C LEU A 8 -3.34 -9.18 4.20
N GLY A 9 -3.34 -10.34 3.55
CA GLY A 9 -4.50 -10.82 2.78
C GLY A 9 -5.74 -11.05 3.66
N GLU A 10 -5.55 -11.55 4.89
CA GLU A 10 -6.63 -11.75 5.86
C GLU A 10 -7.21 -10.41 6.35
N GLN A 11 -6.38 -9.44 6.71
CA GLN A 11 -6.83 -8.10 7.12
C GLN A 11 -7.60 -7.38 6.01
N LEU A 12 -7.12 -7.45 4.77
CA LEU A 12 -7.80 -6.86 3.60
C LEU A 12 -9.19 -7.48 3.39
N ARG A 13 -9.30 -8.81 3.52
CA ARG A 13 -10.59 -9.51 3.43
C ARG A 13 -11.55 -9.07 4.53
N GLN A 14 -11.06 -8.94 5.76
CA GLN A 14 -11.87 -8.48 6.89
C GLN A 14 -12.37 -7.05 6.69
N ARG A 15 -11.51 -6.11 6.26
CA ARG A 15 -11.93 -4.72 5.99
C ARG A 15 -12.95 -4.63 4.86
N LYS A 16 -12.80 -5.45 3.80
CA LYS A 16 -13.79 -5.55 2.72
C LYS A 16 -15.15 -6.03 3.24
N GLN A 17 -15.18 -7.04 4.11
CA GLN A 17 -16.42 -7.53 4.74
C GLN A 17 -17.07 -6.46 5.63
N GLN A 18 -16.26 -5.67 6.33
CA GLN A 18 -16.71 -4.58 7.18
C GLN A 18 -17.07 -3.29 6.42
N ARG A 19 -16.93 -3.29 5.08
CA ARG A 19 -17.11 -2.11 4.21
C ARG A 19 -16.30 -0.89 4.66
N GLN A 20 -15.15 -1.13 5.29
CA GLN A 20 -14.21 -0.07 5.62
C GLN A 20 -13.42 0.31 4.37
N PRO A 21 -13.31 1.61 4.04
CA PRO A 21 -12.46 2.07 2.95
C PRO A 21 -11.00 1.69 3.24
N ILE A 22 -10.25 1.38 2.19
CA ILE A 22 -8.83 0.99 2.26
C ILE A 22 -8.06 2.03 1.45
N ALA A 23 -7.23 2.82 2.12
CA ALA A 23 -6.41 3.82 1.45
C ALA A 23 -5.11 3.20 0.95
N VAL A 24 -4.88 3.27 -0.36
CA VAL A 24 -3.69 2.71 -1.02
C VAL A 24 -2.93 3.85 -1.69
N LEU A 25 -1.65 4.01 -1.36
CA LEU A 25 -0.75 4.94 -2.06
C LEU A 25 0.35 4.17 -2.80
N THR A 26 0.73 4.68 -3.98
CA THR A 26 1.91 4.21 -4.68
C THR A 26 3.16 4.89 -4.12
N ALA A 27 4.23 4.12 -3.94
CA ALA A 27 5.55 4.66 -3.59
C ALA A 27 6.59 4.16 -4.60
N TRP A 28 7.58 5.01 -4.90
CA TRP A 28 8.55 4.80 -5.98
C TRP A 28 9.92 4.37 -5.45
N ASP A 29 10.23 4.71 -4.22
CA ASP A 29 11.51 4.44 -3.56
C ASP A 29 11.29 4.24 -2.04
N ALA A 30 12.34 3.81 -1.35
CA ALA A 30 12.28 3.58 0.10
C ALA A 30 11.93 4.85 0.89
N LEU A 31 12.26 6.04 0.37
CA LEU A 31 11.99 7.32 1.03
C LEU A 31 10.50 7.67 0.96
N SER A 32 9.90 7.63 -0.23
CA SER A 32 8.46 7.83 -0.43
C SER A 32 7.63 6.76 0.28
N ALA A 33 8.10 5.52 0.33
CA ALA A 33 7.44 4.46 1.11
C ALA A 33 7.44 4.79 2.62
N SER A 34 8.56 5.30 3.14
CA SER A 34 8.67 5.70 4.56
C SER A 34 7.76 6.88 4.90
N TRP A 35 7.60 7.83 3.98
CA TRP A 35 6.69 8.97 4.16
C TRP A 35 5.22 8.54 4.07
N ALA A 36 4.89 7.62 3.16
CA ALA A 36 3.55 7.06 3.05
C ALA A 36 3.17 6.29 4.32
N GLU A 37 4.08 5.48 4.87
CA GLU A 37 3.88 4.82 6.17
C GLU A 37 3.66 5.85 7.30
N ALA A 38 4.47 6.90 7.35
CA ALA A 38 4.31 7.98 8.33
C ALA A 38 2.99 8.75 8.20
N ALA A 39 2.43 8.83 6.99
CA ALA A 39 1.13 9.45 6.71
C ALA A 39 -0.07 8.58 7.12
N GLY A 40 0.17 7.35 7.62
CA GLY A 40 -0.88 6.46 8.14
C GLY A 40 -1.68 5.74 7.05
N VAL A 41 -1.09 5.51 5.88
CA VAL A 41 -1.77 4.76 4.81
C VAL A 41 -1.88 3.28 5.16
N ASP A 42 -2.97 2.65 4.71
CA ASP A 42 -3.21 1.24 5.00
C ASP A 42 -2.31 0.31 4.17
N LEU A 43 -2.02 0.69 2.92
CA LEU A 43 -1.13 -0.04 2.03
C LEU A 43 -0.25 0.90 1.20
N VAL A 44 1.00 0.48 1.02
CA VAL A 44 1.92 1.02 0.01
C VAL A 44 2.00 0.03 -1.15
N LEU A 45 1.65 0.48 -2.36
CA LEU A 45 1.71 -0.31 -3.59
C LEU A 45 2.97 0.05 -4.38
N VAL A 46 3.89 -0.89 -4.47
CA VAL A 46 5.03 -0.80 -5.41
C VAL A 46 4.60 -1.50 -6.69
N GLY A 47 4.04 -0.72 -7.63
CA GLY A 47 3.46 -1.22 -8.89
C GLY A 47 4.39 -1.04 -10.09
N ASP A 48 4.06 -1.75 -11.17
CA ASP A 48 4.63 -1.64 -12.53
C ASP A 48 4.15 -0.39 -13.30
N SER A 49 3.25 0.40 -12.72
CA SER A 49 2.92 1.76 -13.20
C SER A 49 4.13 2.71 -13.24
N LEU A 50 5.29 2.27 -12.73
CA LEU A 50 6.63 2.74 -13.05
C LEU A 50 6.80 3.08 -14.55
N ALA A 51 6.21 2.28 -15.45
CA ALA A 51 6.35 2.48 -16.90
C ALA A 51 5.63 3.74 -17.45
N MET A 52 4.58 4.22 -16.79
CA MET A 52 3.69 5.25 -17.35
C MET A 52 3.92 6.66 -16.75
N VAL A 53 4.61 6.78 -15.61
CA VAL A 53 4.87 8.08 -14.95
C VAL A 53 6.37 8.40 -14.83
N ALA A 54 7.26 7.40 -14.78
CA ALA A 54 8.70 7.65 -14.66
C ALA A 54 9.42 7.88 -16.01
N LEU A 55 8.77 7.60 -17.14
CA LEU A 55 9.36 7.71 -18.49
C LEU A 55 8.93 8.94 -19.29
N GLY A 56 7.93 9.69 -18.84
CA GLY A 56 7.38 10.83 -19.59
C GLY A 56 6.47 10.42 -20.75
#